data_AF-A0A4Y2NJA1-F1
#
_entry.id   AF-A0A4Y2NJA1-F1
#
_cell.length_a   1.000
_cell.length_b   1.000
_cell.length_c   1.000
_cell.angle_alpha   90.00
_cell.angle_beta   90.00
_cell.angle_gamma   90.00
#
_symmetry.space_group_name_H-M   'P 1'
#
loop_
_entity.id
_entity.type
_entity.pdbx_description
1 polymer ?
#
loop_
_entity_poly.entity_id
_entity_poly.type
_entity_poly.pdbx_seq_one_letter_code
_entity_poly.pdbx_strand_id
1 'polypeptide(L)'
;MSNLLKPSFDLTMIFCLNDPYFWESKVTEFPTGIRKYFYDCKPLAGFLISNPDIKVFPLKVLKKLVAIEIELSGEKFLMISVYCPPSEELDENINEISTIFLRFSQEKIVILGDFNAKLSI
;
A
#
# COMPACT_ATOMS: atom_id res chain seq x y z
N MET A 1 23.34 -14.11 -28.32
CA MET A 1 23.61 -14.73 -27.00
C MET A 1 23.44 -13.67 -25.92
N SER A 2 22.25 -13.59 -25.34
CA SER A 2 21.98 -13.21 -23.94
C SER A 2 20.46 -13.17 -23.78
N ASN A 3 19.85 -14.34 -23.63
CA ASN A 3 18.53 -14.44 -23.00
C ASN A 3 18.73 -14.04 -21.53
N LEU A 4 18.73 -12.74 -21.26
CA LEU A 4 18.50 -12.22 -19.93
C LEU A 4 17.12 -12.74 -19.54
N LEU A 5 17.13 -13.68 -18.60
CA LEU A 5 15.96 -14.23 -17.93
C LEU A 5 14.99 -13.07 -17.66
N LYS A 6 13.91 -12.96 -18.45
CA LYS A 6 12.73 -12.25 -17.97
C LYS A 6 12.35 -13.01 -16.71
N PRO A 7 12.42 -12.42 -15.52
CA PRO A 7 11.91 -13.11 -14.36
C PRO A 7 10.43 -13.34 -14.66
N SER A 8 10.03 -14.61 -14.77
CA SER A 8 8.64 -14.99 -14.86
C SER A 8 8.00 -14.63 -13.52
N PHE A 9 7.59 -13.37 -13.36
CA PHE A 9 6.76 -12.93 -12.26
C PHE A 9 5.33 -13.41 -12.50
N ASP A 10 5.14 -14.75 -12.50
CA ASP A 10 3.82 -15.41 -12.49
C ASP A 10 3.18 -15.36 -11.09
N LEU A 11 3.74 -14.57 -10.18
CA LEU A 11 3.28 -14.38 -8.83
C LEU A 11 2.46 -13.09 -8.76
N THR A 12 1.17 -13.24 -8.43
CA THR A 12 0.31 -12.20 -7.90
C THR A 12 1.00 -11.58 -6.68
N MET A 13 1.79 -10.52 -6.88
CA MET A 13 2.49 -9.83 -5.79
C MET A 13 1.86 -8.47 -5.53
N ILE A 14 1.47 -8.27 -4.27
CA ILE A 14 1.05 -7.00 -3.71
C ILE A 14 2.07 -6.66 -2.62
N PHE A 15 2.75 -5.52 -2.75
CA PHE A 15 3.71 -5.05 -1.76
C PHE A 15 3.16 -3.80 -1.07
N CYS A 16 3.17 -3.82 0.26
CA CYS A 16 3.03 -2.62 1.08
C CYS A 16 4.42 -2.01 1.27
N LEU A 17 4.58 -0.73 0.93
CA LEU A 17 5.84 -0.01 1.09
C LEU A 17 5.72 1.13 2.09
N ASN A 18 6.78 1.28 2.87
CA ASN A 18 6.95 2.30 3.89
C ASN A 18 8.19 3.13 3.55
N ASP A 19 8.07 4.45 3.64
CA ASP A 19 9.10 5.45 3.29
C ASP A 19 9.83 5.18 1.95
N PRO A 20 9.10 5.08 0.82
CA PRO A 20 9.70 4.74 -0.47
C PRO A 20 10.62 5.86 -0.99
N TYR A 21 11.67 5.47 -1.71
CA TYR A 21 12.56 6.42 -2.37
C TYR A 21 11.80 7.27 -3.42
N PHE A 22 11.86 8.59 -3.24
CA PHE A 22 11.16 9.58 -4.05
C PHE A 22 12.15 10.52 -4.74
N TRP A 23 12.15 10.50 -6.07
CA TRP A 23 13.04 11.32 -6.90
C TRP A 23 12.27 11.83 -8.12
N GLU A 24 12.56 13.06 -8.57
CA GLU A 24 11.89 13.68 -9.73
C GLU A 24 10.36 13.54 -9.70
N SER A 25 9.77 13.86 -8.54
CA SER A 25 8.32 13.86 -8.33
C SER A 25 7.63 12.49 -8.49
N LYS A 26 8.36 11.38 -8.33
CA LYS A 26 7.80 10.03 -8.39
C LYS A 26 8.50 9.04 -7.45
N VAL A 27 7.76 8.02 -7.05
CA VAL A 27 8.35 6.80 -6.47
C VAL A 27 9.03 6.00 -7.59
N THR A 28 10.35 5.79 -7.50
CA THR A 28 11.20 5.24 -8.57
C THR A 28 11.96 3.97 -8.14
N GLU A 29 12.85 3.45 -8.99
CA GLU A 29 13.64 2.21 -8.80
C GLU A 29 12.85 0.90 -8.79
N PHE A 30 11.63 0.92 -9.36
CA PHE A 30 10.81 -0.27 -9.56
C PHE A 30 10.67 -0.62 -11.04
N PRO A 31 10.65 -1.92 -11.41
CA PRO A 31 10.43 -2.35 -12.79
C PRO A 31 9.23 -1.68 -13.47
N THR A 32 9.37 -1.40 -14.76
CA THR A 32 8.29 -0.89 -15.61
C THR A 32 7.14 -1.89 -15.65
N GLY A 33 5.90 -1.40 -15.55
CA GLY A 33 4.69 -2.24 -15.56
C GLY A 33 4.10 -2.54 -14.18
N ILE A 34 4.85 -2.28 -13.10
CA ILE A 34 4.31 -2.32 -11.74
C ILE A 34 3.38 -1.12 -11.53
N ARG A 35 2.13 -1.39 -11.15
CA ARG A 35 1.15 -0.36 -10.79
C ARG A 35 1.46 0.17 -9.40
N LYS A 36 1.39 1.50 -9.25
CA LYS A 36 1.83 2.23 -8.06
C LYS A 36 0.64 2.99 -7.50
N TYR A 37 0.36 2.82 -6.21
CA TYR A 37 -0.71 3.51 -5.49
C TYR A 37 -0.09 4.25 -4.31
N PHE A 38 0.30 5.49 -4.55
CA PHE A 38 0.93 6.38 -3.59
C PHE A 38 0.32 7.76 -3.69
N TYR A 39 0.50 8.56 -2.64
CA TYR A 39 0.30 9.99 -2.69
C TYR A 39 1.33 10.68 -3.61
N ASP A 40 0.92 11.72 -4.33
CA ASP A 40 1.72 12.32 -5.41
C ASP A 40 2.97 13.06 -4.92
N CYS A 41 2.99 13.53 -3.67
CA CYS A 41 4.07 14.37 -3.15
C CYS A 41 4.72 13.76 -1.91
N LYS A 42 5.91 13.15 -2.09
CA LYS A 42 6.71 12.51 -1.03
C LYS A 42 5.87 11.55 -0.16
N PRO A 43 5.27 10.50 -0.76
CA PRO A 43 4.49 9.51 -0.03
C PRO A 43 5.36 8.77 0.98
N LEU A 44 4.77 8.36 2.10
CA LEU A 44 5.40 7.56 3.13
C LEU A 44 4.78 6.17 3.25
N ALA A 45 3.60 5.96 2.67
CA ALA A 45 2.92 4.68 2.61
C ALA A 45 2.31 4.48 1.22
N GLY A 46 2.12 3.23 0.82
CA GLY A 46 1.41 2.89 -0.40
C GLY A 46 1.64 1.47 -0.87
N PHE A 47 1.15 1.19 -2.07
CA PHE A 47 1.18 -0.16 -2.65
C PHE A 47 1.90 -0.20 -4.00
N LEU A 48 2.61 -1.31 -4.22
CA LEU A 48 3.01 -1.78 -5.54
C LEU A 48 2.25 -3.05 -5.88
N ILE A 49 1.72 -3.12 -7.09
CA ILE A 49 0.96 -4.27 -7.56
C ILE A 49 1.51 -4.70 -8.93
N SER A 50 2.10 -5.89 -8.98
CA SER A 50 2.75 -6.42 -10.19
C SER A 50 1.76 -7.04 -11.17
N ASN A 51 0.77 -7.77 -10.68
CA ASN A 51 -0.19 -8.48 -11.52
C ASN A 51 -1.23 -7.47 -12.05
N PRO A 52 -1.34 -7.27 -13.39
CA PRO A 52 -2.27 -6.31 -13.99
C PRO A 52 -3.74 -6.74 -13.87
N ASP A 53 -4.02 -8.03 -13.72
CA ASP A 53 -5.37 -8.60 -13.71
C ASP A 53 -6.09 -8.38 -12.37
N ILE A 54 -5.35 -8.08 -11.31
CA ILE A 54 -5.96 -7.67 -10.04
C ILE A 54 -6.71 -6.36 -10.26
N LYS A 55 -8.02 -6.35 -10.05
CA LYS A 55 -8.77 -5.10 -10.01
C LYS A 55 -8.44 -4.39 -8.71
N VAL A 56 -8.12 -3.11 -8.83
CA VAL A 56 -7.75 -2.26 -7.69
C VAL A 56 -8.56 -0.98 -7.78
N PHE A 57 -9.21 -0.62 -6.69
CA PHE A 57 -9.96 0.62 -6.58
C PHE A 57 -9.42 1.45 -5.41
N PRO A 58 -8.76 2.59 -5.68
CA PRO A 58 -8.28 3.48 -4.61
C PRO A 58 -9.47 4.09 -3.86
N LEU A 59 -9.52 3.86 -2.55
CA LEU A 59 -10.56 4.40 -1.68
C LEU A 59 -10.12 5.67 -0.97
N LYS A 60 -8.84 5.71 -0.56
CA LYS A 60 -8.22 6.87 0.08
C LYS A 60 -6.72 6.86 -0.16
N VAL A 61 -6.16 8.00 -0.55
CA VAL A 61 -4.73 8.15 -0.81
C VAL A 61 -4.22 9.38 -0.07
N LEU A 62 -3.57 9.16 1.07
CA LEU A 62 -2.91 10.17 1.88
C LEU A 62 -1.41 9.89 1.92
N LYS A 63 -0.63 10.90 2.33
CA LYS A 63 0.83 10.79 2.47
C LYS A 63 1.27 9.60 3.34
N LYS A 64 0.63 9.42 4.50
CA LYS A 64 0.97 8.40 5.52
C LYS A 64 0.08 7.16 5.48
N LEU A 65 -0.98 7.17 4.68
CA LEU A 65 -1.98 6.11 4.64
C LEU A 65 -2.59 5.97 3.24
N VAL A 66 -2.62 4.76 2.71
CA VAL A 66 -3.29 4.44 1.45
C VAL A 66 -4.24 3.28 1.68
N ALA A 67 -5.51 3.45 1.33
CA ALA A 67 -6.52 2.41 1.36
C ALA A 67 -6.99 2.09 -0.06
N ILE A 68 -6.94 0.81 -0.42
CA ILE A 68 -7.39 0.28 -1.71
C ILE A 68 -8.35 -0.89 -1.47
N GLU A 69 -9.36 -1.01 -2.31
CA GLU A 69 -10.13 -2.26 -2.46
C GLU A 69 -9.47 -3.09 -3.57
N ILE A 70 -9.28 -4.38 -3.31
CA ILE A 70 -8.84 -5.35 -4.32
C ILE A 70 -9.80 -6.54 -4.39
N GLU A 71 -9.84 -7.18 -5.56
CA GLU A 71 -10.58 -8.43 -5.76
C GLU A 71 -9.57 -9.56 -6.04
N LEU A 72 -9.56 -10.59 -5.20
CA LEU A 72 -8.72 -11.78 -5.35
C LEU A 72 -9.60 -13.02 -5.30
N SER A 73 -9.57 -13.84 -6.36
CA SER A 73 -10.35 -15.08 -6.43
C SER A 73 -11.85 -14.90 -6.17
N GLY A 74 -12.42 -13.77 -6.60
CA GLY A 74 -13.84 -13.42 -6.40
C GLY A 74 -14.18 -12.83 -5.03
N GLU A 75 -13.19 -12.67 -4.15
CA GLU A 75 -13.35 -12.11 -2.82
C GLU A 75 -12.79 -10.68 -2.77
N LYS A 76 -13.53 -9.78 -2.12
CA LYS A 76 -13.09 -8.40 -1.91
C LYS A 76 -12.28 -8.27 -0.63
N PHE A 77 -11.20 -7.51 -0.70
CA PHE A 77 -10.37 -7.14 0.42
C PHE A 77 -10.15 -5.64 0.44
N LEU A 78 -10.31 -5.05 1.63
CA LEU A 78 -9.87 -3.70 1.90
C LEU A 78 -8.45 -3.75 2.44
N MET A 79 -7.49 -3.28 1.66
CA MET A 79 -6.09 -3.21 2.08
C MET A 79 -5.72 -1.79 2.49
N ILE A 80 -5.09 -1.65 3.66
CA ILE A 80 -4.62 -0.38 4.19
C ILE A 80 -3.12 -0.47 4.39
N SER A 81 -2.37 0.39 3.70
CA SER A 81 -0.95 0.64 3.94
C SER A 81 -0.84 1.86 4.83
N VAL A 82 -0.10 1.77 5.92
CA VAL A 82 0.11 2.89 6.85
C VAL A 82 1.59 3.00 7.23
N TYR A 83 2.06 4.22 7.41
CA TYR A 83 3.35 4.50 8.03
C TYR A 83 3.19 5.58 9.08
N CYS A 84 3.58 5.26 10.31
CA CYS A 84 3.66 6.23 11.39
C CYS A 84 5.14 6.50 11.66
N PRO A 85 5.67 7.69 11.32
CA PRO A 85 7.05 8.04 11.66
C PRO A 85 7.28 7.98 13.18
N PRO A 86 8.45 7.53 13.66
CA PRO A 86 8.73 7.44 15.10
C PRO A 86 8.78 8.82 15.79
N SER A 87 8.85 9.91 15.01
CA SER A 87 8.89 11.29 15.48
C SER A 87 7.51 11.96 15.56
N GLU A 88 6.44 11.25 15.20
CA GLU A 88 5.08 11.81 15.12
C GLU A 88 4.11 10.99 15.98
N GLU A 89 3.04 11.63 16.44
CA GLU A 89 1.96 10.98 17.19
C GLU A 89 1.14 10.04 16.31
N LEU A 90 0.63 8.96 16.89
CA LEU A 90 -0.12 7.92 16.16
C LEU A 90 -1.58 8.31 15.88
N ASP A 91 -2.13 9.25 16.66
CA ASP A 91 -3.56 9.54 16.73
C ASP A 91 -4.17 9.88 15.37
N GLU A 92 -3.47 10.67 14.54
CA GLU A 92 -3.96 11.02 13.20
C GLU A 92 -4.21 9.77 12.35
N ASN A 93 -3.23 8.88 12.29
CA ASN A 93 -3.32 7.65 11.49
C ASN A 93 -4.38 6.69 12.07
N ILE A 94 -4.49 6.59 13.40
CA ILE A 94 -5.50 5.76 14.06
C ILE A 94 -6.92 6.28 13.82
N ASN A 95 -7.13 7.60 13.87
CA ASN A 95 -8.42 8.23 13.56
C ASN A 95 -8.81 7.98 12.10
N GLU A 96 -7.84 8.01 11.19
CA GLU A 96 -8.07 7.72 9.78
C GLU A 96 -8.45 6.26 9.53
N ILE A 97 -7.74 5.32 10.14
CA ILE A 97 -8.08 3.89 10.11
C ILE A 97 -9.48 3.66 10.70
N SER A 98 -9.80 4.32 11.81
CA SER A 98 -11.09 4.21 12.48
C SER A 98 -12.24 4.70 11.59
N THR A 99 -12.03 5.81 10.87
CA THR A 99 -13.01 6.32 9.88
C THR A 99 -13.25 5.32 8.75
N ILE A 100 -12.20 4.64 8.28
CA ILE A 100 -12.31 3.58 7.27
C ILE A 100 -13.08 2.39 7.85
N PHE A 101 -12.79 1.95 9.07
CA PHE A 101 -13.50 0.85 9.73
C PHE A 101 -14.99 1.12 9.89
N LEU A 102 -15.37 2.33 10.30
CA LEU A 102 -16.78 2.70 10.44
C LEU A 102 -17.52 2.62 9.10
N ARG A 103 -16.85 2.97 8.00
CA ARG A 103 -17.42 2.95 6.65
C ARG A 103 -17.49 1.54 6.04
N PHE A 104 -16.52 0.68 6.35
CA PHE A 104 -16.34 -0.64 5.71
C PHE A 104 -16.39 -1.79 6.72
N SER A 105 -17.21 -1.69 7.76
CA SER A 105 -17.21 -2.57 8.94
C SER A 105 -17.49 -4.05 8.67
N GLN A 106 -18.00 -4.41 7.48
CA GLN A 106 -18.31 -5.78 7.08
C GLN A 106 -17.30 -6.37 6.08
N GLU A 107 -16.32 -5.57 5.62
CA GLU A 107 -15.35 -6.00 4.63
C GLU A 107 -14.21 -6.80 5.26
N LYS A 108 -13.52 -7.61 4.45
CA LYS A 108 -12.28 -8.28 4.86
C LYS A 108 -11.13 -7.27 4.84
N ILE A 109 -10.73 -6.78 6.01
CA ILE A 109 -9.72 -5.73 6.11
C ILE A 109 -8.34 -6.30 6.44
N VAL A 110 -7.34 -5.87 5.69
CA VAL A 110 -5.92 -6.18 5.92
C VAL A 110 -5.19 -4.86 6.13
N ILE A 111 -4.57 -4.69 7.30
CA ILE A 111 -3.73 -3.53 7.61
C ILE A 111 -2.27 -3.97 7.63
N LEU A 112 -1.45 -3.25 6.87
CA LEU A 112 -0.03 -3.48 6.73
C LEU A 112 0.70 -2.16 6.95
N GLY A 113 1.82 -2.18 7.65
CA GLY A 113 2.56 -0.97 7.88
C GLY A 113 3.50 -1.03 9.05
N ASP A 114 4.38 -0.03 9.12
CA ASP A 114 5.22 0.25 10.27
C ASP A 114 4.59 1.37 11.09
N PHE A 115 4.11 1.00 12.27
CA PHE A 115 3.53 1.92 13.24
C PHE A 115 4.58 2.59 14.13
N ASN A 116 5.84 2.16 14.10
CA ASN A 116 6.89 2.59 15.03
C ASN A 116 6.47 2.57 16.51
N ALA A 117 5.53 1.69 16.84
CA ALA A 117 4.96 1.55 18.17
C ALA A 117 5.31 0.18 18.74
N LYS A 118 5.45 0.13 20.06
CA LYS A 118 5.56 -1.13 20.80
C LYS A 118 4.23 -1.42 21.44
N LEU A 119 3.75 -2.65 21.31
CA LEU A 119 2.64 -3.11 22.11
C LEU A 119 3.16 -3.40 23.52
N SER A 120 2.68 -2.65 24.50
CA SER A 120 2.89 -2.97 25.91
C SER A 120 1.88 -4.06 26.29
N ILE A 121 2.38 -5.27 26.55
CA ILE A 121 1.60 -6.42 27.04
C ILE A 121 1.81 -6.55 28.55
#